data_AF-A0A521CNJ6-F1
#
_entry.id   AF-A0A521CNJ6-F1
#
_cell.length_a   1.000
_cell.length_b   1.000
_cell.length_c   1.000
_cell.angle_alpha   90.00
_cell.angle_beta   90.00
_cell.angle_gamma   90.00
#
_symmetry.space_group_name_H-M   'P 1'
#
loop_
_entity.id
_entity.type
_entity.pdbx_description
1 polymer ?
#
loop_
_entity_poly.entity_id
_entity_poly.type
_entity_poly.pdbx_seq_one_letter_code
_entity_poly.pdbx_strand_id
1 'polypeptide(L)' 'MIYLVNDPNDEIEVEIEDGELEIEIGDFEIEISEDGIEFELD' A
#
# COMPACT_ATOMS: atom_id res chain seq x y z
N MET A 1 -2.07 -13.74 -7.32
CA MET A 1 -3.22 -12.87 -6.97
C MET A 1 -3.21 -12.79 -5.46
N ILE A 2 -2.79 -11.64 -4.92
CA ILE A 2 -2.76 -11.38 -3.48
C ILE A 2 -4.17 -10.96 -3.09
N TYR A 3 -4.71 -11.55 -2.03
CA TYR A 3 -6.01 -11.18 -1.46
C TYR A 3 -5.74 -10.57 -0.08
N LEU A 4 -5.94 -9.27 0.04
CA LEU A 4 -5.88 -8.56 1.31
C LEU A 4 -7.27 -8.63 1.95
N VAL A 5 -7.34 -9.09 3.20
CA VAL A 5 -8.58 -9.10 4.00
C VAL A 5 -8.50 -7.88 4.90
N ASN A 6 -9.00 -6.74 4.42
CA ASN A 6 -9.08 -5.53 5.25
C ASN A 6 -10.33 -5.57 6.12
N ASP A 7 -10.19 -5.08 7.36
CA ASP A 7 -11.36 -4.78 8.17
C ASP A 7 -12.10 -3.64 7.45
N PRO A 8 -13.43 -3.68 7.30
CA PRO A 8 -14.18 -2.63 6.61
C PRO A 8 -14.08 -1.25 7.29
N ASN A 9 -13.44 -1.16 8.45
CA ASN A 9 -13.15 0.09 9.15
C ASN A 9 -11.75 0.64 8.87
N ASP A 10 -10.88 -0.12 8.21
CA ASP A 10 -9.53 0.35 7.88
C ASP A 10 -9.63 1.45 6.83
N GLU A 11 -9.01 2.59 7.14
CA GLU A 11 -8.87 3.68 6.18
C GLU A 11 -7.87 3.25 5.11
N ILE A 12 -8.20 3.54 3.85
CA ILE A 12 -7.30 3.30 2.72
C ILE A 12 -6.79 4.67 2.30
N GLU A 13 -5.49 4.88 2.47
CA GLU A 13 -4.80 6.05 1.97
C GLU A 13 -4.04 5.68 0.69
N VAL A 14 -4.12 6.57 -0.30
CA VAL A 14 -3.46 6.38 -1.61
C VAL A 14 -2.83 7.69 -2.01
N GLU A 15 -1.51 7.69 -2.12
CA GLU A 15 -0.73 8.86 -2.50
C GLU A 15 0.13 8.58 -3.75
N ILE A 16 0.33 9.63 -4.55
CA ILE A 16 1.20 9.59 -5.72
C ILE A 16 2.11 10.81 -5.64
N GLU A 17 3.37 10.58 -5.31
CA GLU A 17 4.39 11.62 -5.23
C GLU A 17 5.63 11.19 -6.03
N ASP A 18 6.25 12.13 -6.73
CA ASP A 18 7.47 11.93 -7.53
C ASP A 18 7.50 10.75 -8.53
N GLY A 19 6.31 10.25 -8.92
CA GLY A 19 6.17 9.13 -9.85
C GLY A 19 6.06 7.76 -9.18
N GLU A 20 6.05 7.74 -7.85
CA GLU A 20 5.88 6.58 -6.99
C GLU A 20 4.42 6.50 -6.52
N LEU A 21 3.91 5.29 -6.31
CA LEU A 21 2.56 5.05 -5.78
C LEU A 21 2.69 4.38 -4.42
N GLU A 22 2.11 5.00 -3.42
CA GLU A 22 2.01 4.48 -2.06
C GLU A 22 0.54 4.15 -1.73
N ILE A 23 0.32 2.98 -1.13
CA ILE A 23 -0.99 2.52 -0.67
C ILE A 23 -0.83 2.03 0.77
N GLU A 24 -1.47 2.70 1.71
CA GLU A 24 -1.52 2.30 3.12
C GLU A 24 -2.93 1.77 3.43
N ILE A 25 -2.99 0.62 4.10
CA ILE A 25 -4.24 0.01 4.55
C ILE A 25 -4.05 -0.61 5.94
N GLY A 26 -4.46 0.12 6.98
CA GLY A 26 -4.25 -0.31 8.35
C GLY A 26 -2.76 -0.49 8.63
N ASP A 27 -2.34 -1.70 9.02
CA ASP A 27 -0.94 -2.03 9.31
C ASP A 27 -0.17 -2.54 8.08
N PHE A 28 -0.70 -2.35 6.86
CA PHE A 28 -0.11 -2.84 5.61
C PHE A 28 0.18 -1.72 4.64
N GLU A 29 1.39 -1.70 4.10
CA GLU A 29 1.85 -0.70 3.15
C GLU A 29 2.32 -1.35 1.84
N ILE A 30 2.03 -0.69 0.72
CA ILE A 30 2.51 -1.05 -0.62
C ILE A 30 3.17 0.16 -1.25
N GLU A 31 4.42 0.01 -1.68
CA GLU A 31 5.11 1.01 -2.48
C GLU A 31 5.37 0.46 -3.88
N ILE A 32 5.10 1.26 -4.92
CA ILE A 32 5.45 0.97 -6.31
C ILE A 32 6.30 2.11 -6.86
N SER A 33 7.56 1.81 -7.14
CA SER A 33 8.56 2.76 -7.65
C SER A 33 9.29 2.19 -8.87
N GLU A 34 10.24 2.95 -9.42
CA GLU A 34 11.06 2.49 -10.55
C GLU A 34 11.95 1.29 -10.18
N ASP A 35 12.29 1.16 -8.89
CA ASP A 35 13.14 0.08 -8.36
C ASP A 35 12.36 -1.23 -8.13
N GLY A 36 11.03 -1.17 -8.02
CA GLY A 36 10.20 -2.37 -7.92
C GLY A 36 8.88 -2.17 -7.18
N ILE A 37 8.42 -3.25 -6.55
CA ILE A 37 7.24 -3.25 -5.67
C ILE A 37 7.69 -3.77 -4.30
N GLU A 38 7.46 -2.99 -3.26
CA GLU A 38 7.75 -3.34 -1.87
C GLU A 38 6.45 -3.51 -1.08
N PHE A 39 6.48 -4.38 -0.06
CA PHE A 39 5.33 -4.69 0.79
C PHE A 39 5.80 -4.78 2.23
N GLU A 40 5.22 -3.97 3.10
CA GLU A 40 5.54 -3.93 4.53
C GLU A 40 4.30 -4.22 5.39
N LEU A 41 4.55 -4.82 6.56
CA LEU A 41 3.56 -5.18 7.57
C LEU A 41 4.16 -4.82 8.94
N ASP A 42 3.53 -3.91 9.68
CA ASP A 42 3.96 -3.54 11.05
C ASP A 42 3.43 -4.49 12.14
#